data_AF-A0A161M404-F1
#
_entry.id   AF-A0A161M404-F1
#
_cell.length_a   1.000
_cell.length_b   1.000
_cell.length_c   1.000
_cell.angle_alpha   90.00
_cell.angle_beta   90.00
_cell.angle_gamma   90.00
#
_symmetry.space_group_name_H-M   'P 1'
#
loop_
_entity.id
_entity.type
_entity.pdbx_description
1 polymer ?
#
loop_
_entity_poly.entity_id
_entity_poly.type
_entity_poly.pdbx_seq_one_letter_code
_entity_poly.pdbx_strand_id
1 'polypeptide(L)'
;REGDYFTDRGEFRVDAEGSPTLLNCLMYKLSYYRFGELQLDFRGPPGFDRTRNVVIGNKNFELKYLEEAYTTEHWLVRIYRVKKESEFNRPRIPVSGRKIKRTDMFISKKTARRKKGY
;
A
#
# COMPACT_ATOMS: atom_id res chain seq x y z
N ARG A 1 -15.83 14.89 -8.97
CA ARG A 1 -16.05 15.44 -10.33
C ARG A 1 -14.71 15.41 -11.07
N GLU A 2 -14.69 15.54 -12.40
CA GLU A 2 -13.43 15.43 -13.18
C GLU A 2 -12.38 16.47 -12.75
N GLY A 3 -12.82 17.71 -12.46
CA GLY A 3 -11.97 18.80 -11.97
C GLY A 3 -11.15 18.44 -10.72
N ASP A 4 -11.65 17.54 -9.87
CA ASP A 4 -10.98 17.16 -8.63
C ASP A 4 -9.66 16.40 -8.86
N TYR A 5 -9.44 15.86 -10.06
CA TYR A 5 -8.22 15.14 -10.42
C TYR A 5 -7.10 16.05 -10.95
N PHE A 6 -7.40 17.30 -11.26
CA PHE A 6 -6.43 18.28 -11.71
C PHE A 6 -5.85 19.07 -10.55
N THR A 7 -4.66 19.64 -10.75
CA THR A 7 -4.09 20.61 -9.81
C THR A 7 -4.88 21.93 -9.84
N ASP A 8 -4.61 22.85 -8.91
CA ASP A 8 -5.21 24.19 -8.91
C ASP A 8 -4.90 24.99 -10.20
N ARG A 9 -3.86 24.59 -10.92
CA ARG A 9 -3.45 25.15 -12.21
C ARG A 9 -4.14 24.48 -13.41
N GLY A 10 -4.95 23.44 -13.18
CA GLY A 10 -5.61 22.67 -14.23
C GLY A 10 -4.71 21.61 -14.89
N GLU A 11 -3.56 21.27 -14.30
CA GLU A 11 -2.65 20.27 -14.86
C GLU A 11 -2.96 18.86 -14.36
N PHE A 12 -2.78 17.85 -15.20
CA PHE A 12 -2.92 16.44 -14.81
C PHE A 12 -1.53 15.85 -14.51
N ARG A 13 -1.15 15.82 -13.23
CA ARG A 13 0.19 15.39 -12.78
C ARG A 13 0.13 14.20 -11.84
N VAL A 14 1.10 13.30 -11.92
CA VAL A 14 1.23 12.11 -11.04
C VAL A 14 2.41 12.21 -10.07
N ASP A 15 3.12 13.33 -10.09
CA ASP A 15 4.21 13.64 -9.18
C ASP A 15 3.68 14.15 -7.84
N ALA A 16 4.57 14.68 -6.99
CA ALA A 16 4.21 15.19 -5.66
C ALA A 16 3.26 16.40 -5.70
N GLU A 17 3.16 17.09 -6.84
CA GLU A 17 2.26 18.24 -7.04
C GLU A 17 0.89 17.83 -7.58
N GLY A 18 0.68 16.54 -7.86
CA GLY A 18 -0.61 16.00 -8.28
C GLY A 18 -1.71 16.19 -7.24
N SER A 19 -2.96 16.26 -7.70
CA SER A 19 -4.11 16.40 -6.80
C SER A 19 -4.17 15.26 -5.76
N PRO A 20 -4.50 15.55 -4.49
CA PRO A 20 -4.66 14.52 -3.47
C PRO A 20 -5.75 13.52 -3.82
N THR A 21 -6.76 13.92 -4.61
CA THR A 21 -7.81 13.03 -5.12
C THR A 21 -7.23 11.99 -6.08
N LEU A 22 -6.33 12.42 -6.98
CA LEU A 22 -5.65 11.53 -7.92
C LEU A 22 -4.68 10.58 -7.20
N LEU A 23 -3.83 11.11 -6.32
CA LEU A 23 -2.85 10.31 -5.57
C LEU A 23 -3.49 9.30 -4.62
N ASN A 24 -4.76 9.52 -4.22
CA ASN A 24 -5.51 8.58 -3.40
C ASN A 24 -6.48 7.69 -4.16
N CYS A 25 -6.64 7.89 -5.47
CA CYS A 25 -7.60 7.14 -6.26
C CYS A 25 -7.21 5.66 -6.35
N LEU A 26 -8.21 4.81 -6.59
CA LEU A 26 -7.99 3.38 -6.67
C LEU A 26 -7.04 3.03 -7.83
N MET A 27 -7.21 3.66 -9.00
CA MET A 27 -6.37 3.39 -10.17
C MET A 27 -4.90 3.70 -9.89
N TYR A 28 -4.59 4.88 -9.33
CA TYR A 28 -3.22 5.26 -8.97
C TYR A 28 -2.59 4.23 -8.01
N LYS A 29 -3.34 3.84 -6.98
CA LYS A 29 -2.87 2.88 -5.98
C LYS A 29 -2.60 1.50 -6.59
N LEU A 30 -3.44 1.04 -7.52
CA LEU A 30 -3.22 -0.24 -8.18
C LEU A 30 -2.08 -0.17 -9.18
N SER A 31 -1.99 0.84 -10.03
CA SER A 31 -0.91 0.95 -11.01
C SER A 31 0.46 1.09 -10.35
N TYR A 32 0.59 1.89 -9.28
CA TYR A 32 1.86 2.19 -8.63
C TYR A 32 2.14 1.42 -7.33
N TYR A 33 1.39 0.36 -7.02
CA TYR A 33 1.65 -0.44 -5.81
C TYR A 33 3.10 -0.95 -5.81
N ARG A 34 3.88 -0.62 -4.76
CA ARG A 34 5.32 -0.94 -4.61
C ARG A 34 6.23 -0.41 -5.73
N PHE A 35 5.73 0.46 -6.61
CA PHE A 35 6.54 1.03 -7.69
C PHE A 35 7.57 2.02 -7.17
N GLY A 36 7.34 2.64 -6.01
CA GLY A 36 8.26 3.59 -5.39
C GLY A 36 9.63 3.01 -5.01
N GLU A 37 9.73 1.68 -4.84
CA GLU A 37 10.97 0.95 -4.54
C GLU A 37 11.66 0.45 -5.82
N LEU A 38 10.95 0.47 -6.96
CA LEU A 38 11.46 -0.05 -8.22
C LEU A 38 12.41 0.96 -8.86
N GLN A 39 13.66 0.55 -9.04
CA GLN A 39 14.66 1.32 -9.78
C GLN A 39 14.93 0.62 -11.11
N LEU A 40 14.33 1.15 -12.19
CA LEU A 40 14.45 0.60 -13.53
C LEU A 40 15.76 0.97 -14.22
N ASP A 41 16.25 2.19 -13.97
CA ASP A 41 17.47 2.71 -14.58
C ASP A 41 18.56 2.82 -13.50
N PHE A 42 19.76 2.31 -13.78
CA PHE A 42 20.86 2.28 -12.81
C PHE A 42 21.23 3.66 -12.24
N ARG A 43 21.01 4.73 -13.02
CA ARG A 43 21.26 6.12 -12.63
C ARG A 43 19.99 6.92 -12.37
N GLY A 44 18.81 6.33 -12.60
CA GLY A 44 17.53 7.01 -12.43
C GLY A 44 17.04 6.95 -10.99
N PRO A 45 16.20 7.90 -10.56
CA PRO A 45 15.55 7.84 -9.25
C PRO A 45 14.57 6.65 -9.18
N PRO A 46 14.35 6.05 -8.00
CA PRO A 46 13.37 4.98 -7.84
C PRO A 46 11.93 5.53 -7.95
N GLY A 47 11.04 4.74 -8.53
CA GLY A 47 9.66 5.14 -8.82
C GLY A 47 9.53 6.14 -9.97
N PHE A 48 10.40 6.04 -10.98
CA PHE A 48 10.33 6.88 -12.17
C PHE A 48 9.40 6.26 -13.23
N ASP A 49 8.32 6.97 -13.58
CA ASP A 49 7.42 6.58 -14.65
C ASP A 49 7.96 7.05 -16.01
N ARG A 50 8.45 6.10 -16.82
CA ARG A 50 9.03 6.37 -18.15
C ARG A 50 8.04 6.94 -19.16
N THR A 51 6.74 6.67 -19.02
CA THR A 51 5.74 7.17 -19.97
C THR A 51 5.42 8.64 -19.73
N ARG A 52 5.43 9.05 -18.46
CA ARG A 52 5.13 10.41 -18.03
C ARG A 52 6.38 11.25 -17.74
N ASN A 53 7.56 10.62 -17.74
CA ASN A 53 8.87 11.22 -17.45
C ASN A 53 8.92 11.97 -16.11
N VAL A 54 8.28 11.41 -15.08
CA VAL A 54 8.24 12.00 -13.73
C VAL A 54 8.44 10.96 -12.64
N VAL A 55 8.92 11.41 -11.48
CA VAL A 55 8.95 10.59 -10.27
C VAL A 55 7.57 10.64 -9.62
N ILE A 56 7.03 9.48 -9.26
CA ILE A 56 5.73 9.39 -8.63
C ILE A 56 5.69 10.14 -7.28
N GLY A 57 4.57 10.79 -6.99
CA GLY A 57 4.40 11.58 -5.77
C GLY A 57 4.28 10.71 -4.51
N ASN A 58 3.30 9.82 -4.48
CA ASN A 58 3.06 8.93 -3.35
C ASN A 58 3.71 7.55 -3.57
N LYS A 59 4.82 7.31 -2.88
CA LYS A 59 5.62 6.08 -2.98
C LYS A 59 5.19 4.98 -2.00
N ASN A 60 4.70 5.36 -0.82
CA ASN A 60 4.53 4.47 0.31
C ASN A 60 3.05 4.41 0.70
N PHE A 61 2.36 3.37 0.23
CA PHE A 61 0.98 3.11 0.61
C PHE A 61 0.68 1.62 0.60
N GLU A 62 -0.29 1.21 1.40
CA GLU A 62 -0.71 -0.19 1.52
C GLU A 62 -2.14 -0.39 1.02
N LEU A 63 -2.41 -1.57 0.47
CA LEU A 63 -3.74 -1.97 0.01
C LEU A 63 -4.49 -2.70 1.13
N LYS A 64 -5.51 -2.04 1.68
CA LYS A 64 -6.34 -2.59 2.76
C LYS A 64 -7.26 -3.70 2.28
N TYR A 65 -7.98 -3.49 1.17
CA TYR A 65 -9.05 -4.37 0.67
C TYR A 65 -8.63 -5.25 -0.50
N LEU A 66 -7.46 -4.98 -1.09
CA LEU A 66 -6.92 -5.69 -2.25
C LEU A 66 -5.55 -6.25 -1.89
N GLU A 67 -5.16 -7.31 -2.57
CA GLU A 67 -3.78 -7.83 -2.55
C GLU A 67 -3.31 -8.13 -3.96
N GLU A 68 -2.00 -7.98 -4.18
CA GLU A 68 -1.35 -8.34 -5.43
C GLU A 68 -1.38 -9.85 -5.60
N ALA A 69 -2.07 -10.34 -6.64
CA ALA A 69 -2.18 -11.76 -6.96
C ALA A 69 -1.13 -12.19 -8.00
N TYR A 70 -0.89 -11.33 -9.00
CA TYR A 70 0.10 -11.57 -10.03
C TYR A 70 0.53 -10.24 -10.68
N THR A 71 1.81 -10.13 -11.00
CA THR A 71 2.37 -9.03 -11.79
C THR A 71 3.31 -9.63 -12.82
N THR A 72 3.16 -9.22 -14.08
CA THR A 72 4.04 -9.66 -15.17
C THR A 72 5.49 -9.19 -14.97
N GLU A 73 6.45 -9.86 -15.59
CA GLU A 73 7.89 -9.53 -15.51
C GLU A 73 8.20 -8.05 -15.77
N HIS A 74 7.65 -7.49 -16.85
CA HIS A 74 7.86 -6.08 -17.22
C HIS A 74 6.78 -5.14 -16.68
N TRP A 75 5.96 -5.59 -15.72
CA TRP A 75 4.93 -4.80 -15.03
C TRP A 75 3.90 -4.14 -15.97
N LEU A 76 3.65 -4.76 -17.13
CA LEU A 76 2.63 -4.31 -18.08
C LEU A 76 1.21 -4.66 -17.59
N VAL A 77 1.05 -5.82 -16.95
CA VAL A 77 -0.23 -6.28 -16.40
C VAL A 77 -0.07 -6.59 -14.90
N ARG A 78 -1.03 -6.09 -14.12
CA ARG A 78 -1.14 -6.30 -12.67
C ARG A 78 -2.52 -6.82 -12.34
N ILE A 79 -2.58 -7.95 -11.65
CA ILE A 79 -3.81 -8.63 -11.26
C ILE A 79 -3.91 -8.58 -9.74
N TYR A 80 -5.03 -8.05 -9.26
CA TYR A 80 -5.32 -7.90 -7.83
C TYR A 80 -6.48 -8.81 -7.43
N ARG A 81 -6.35 -9.46 -6.27
CA ARG A 81 -7.44 -10.20 -5.63
C ARG A 81 -8.13 -9.30 -4.62
N VAL A 82 -9.46 -9.32 -4.61
CA VAL A 82 -10.28 -8.72 -3.56
C VAL A 82 -10.19 -9.58 -2.30
N LYS A 83 -9.78 -8.97 -1.19
CA LYS A 83 -9.74 -9.63 0.11
C LYS A 83 -11.15 -9.95 0.59
N LYS A 84 -11.30 -11.09 1.27
CA LYS A 84 -12.55 -11.45 1.91
C LYS A 84 -12.76 -10.54 3.12
N GLU A 85 -14.02 -10.29 3.48
CA GLU A 85 -14.35 -9.41 4.60
C GLU A 85 -13.70 -9.84 5.93
N SER A 86 -13.55 -11.15 6.14
CA SER A 86 -12.88 -11.70 7.31
C SER A 86 -11.40 -11.31 7.45
N GLU A 87 -10.73 -10.95 6.35
CA GLU A 87 -9.29 -10.67 6.31
C GLU A 87 -8.97 -9.24 6.78
N PHE A 88 -9.88 -8.27 6.58
CA PHE A 88 -9.65 -6.87 6.96
C PHE A 88 -10.61 -6.34 8.05
N ASN A 89 -11.79 -6.94 8.22
CA ASN A 89 -12.81 -6.47 9.17
C ASN A 89 -12.61 -7.01 10.60
N ARG A 90 -11.55 -7.79 10.85
CA ARG A 90 -11.19 -8.31 12.19
C ARG A 90 -9.81 -7.81 12.62
N PRO A 91 -9.61 -6.48 12.79
CA PRO A 91 -8.33 -5.96 13.24
C PRO A 91 -8.03 -6.44 14.67
N ARG A 92 -6.76 -6.77 14.92
CA ARG A 92 -6.30 -7.10 16.28
C ARG A 92 -6.39 -5.86 17.15
N ILE A 93 -7.31 -5.85 18.10
CA ILE A 93 -7.42 -4.76 19.08
C ILE A 93 -6.28 -4.88 20.10
N PRO A 94 -5.43 -3.85 20.25
CA PRO A 94 -4.37 -3.84 21.27
C PRO A 94 -5.00 -3.95 22.66
N VAL A 95 -4.28 -4.56 23.60
CA VAL A 95 -4.82 -4.86 24.95
C VAL A 95 -5.35 -3.59 25.64
N SER A 96 -4.68 -2.46 25.45
CA SER A 96 -5.07 -1.15 25.98
C SER A 96 -6.45 -0.68 25.51
N GLY A 97 -6.87 -1.04 24.29
CA GLY A 97 -8.14 -0.62 23.70
C GLY A 97 -9.30 -1.60 23.93
N ARG A 98 -9.11 -2.66 24.72
CA ARG A 98 -10.15 -3.66 24.95
C ARG A 98 -11.09 -3.22 26.08
N LYS A 99 -12.39 -3.15 25.79
CA LYS A 99 -13.44 -2.92 26.80
C LYS A 99 -13.51 -4.05 27.83
N ILE A 100 -13.33 -5.30 27.39
CA ILE A 100 -13.28 -6.48 28.26
C ILE A 100 -11.81 -6.84 28.50
N LYS A 101 -11.34 -6.59 29.72
CA LYS A 101 -9.98 -6.95 30.15
C LYS A 101 -9.96 -8.41 30.57
N ARG A 102 -9.13 -9.24 29.92
CA ARG A 102 -8.80 -10.57 30.44
C ARG A 102 -7.81 -10.40 31.59
N THR A 103 -8.14 -10.93 32.76
CA THR A 103 -7.31 -10.89 33.96
C THR A 103 -6.05 -11.76 33.84
N ASP A 104 -6.15 -12.92 33.19
CA ASP A 104 -5.01 -13.81 32.97
C ASP A 104 -4.45 -13.66 31.55
N MET A 105 -3.49 -12.76 31.38
CA MET A 105 -2.73 -12.67 30.14
C MET A 105 -1.55 -13.63 30.17
N PHE A 106 -1.67 -14.74 29.44
CA PHE A 106 -0.53 -15.60 29.16
C PHE A 106 0.49 -14.86 28.28
N ILE A 107 1.64 -14.51 28.86
CA ILE A 107 2.79 -13.98 28.11
C ILE A 107 3.60 -15.18 27.62
N SER A 108 3.76 -15.28 26.29
CA SER A 108 4.56 -16.35 25.71
C SER A 108 6.01 -16.23 26.14
N LYS A 109 6.56 -17.26 26.80
CA LYS A 109 8.01 -17.41 27.08
C LYS A 109 8.77 -18.04 25.90
N LYS A 110 8.18 -18.06 24.71
CA LYS A 110 8.82 -18.63 23.52
C LYS A 110 9.98 -17.75 23.08
N THR A 111 11.13 -18.37 22.88
CA THR A 111 12.31 -17.73 22.29
C THR A 111 12.76 -18.56 21.09
N ALA A 112 13.70 -18.05 20.29
CA ALA A 112 14.26 -18.81 19.16
C ALA A 112 14.80 -20.19 19.58
N ARG A 113 15.30 -20.30 20.82
CA ARG A 113 15.80 -21.55 21.44
C ARG A 113 14.72 -22.34 22.19
N ARG A 114 13.71 -21.68 22.75
CA ARG A 114 12.62 -22.32 23.49
C ARG A 114 11.32 -22.24 22.70
N LYS A 115 11.08 -23.24 21.85
CA LYS A 115 9.86 -23.34 21.01
C LYS A 115 8.71 -24.12 21.65
N LYS A 116 8.84 -24.59 22.89
CA LYS A 116 7.76 -25.31 23.60
C LYS A 116 6.68 -24.33 24.07
N GLY A 117 5.42 -24.64 23.77
CA GLY A 117 4.28 -24.10 24.50
C GLY A 117 4.26 -24.62 25.94
N TYR A 118 3.39 -24.04 26.78
CA TYR A 118 2.94 -24.79 27.96
C TYR A 118 2.10 -25.98 27.49
#